data_AF-A0A151Z0N2-F1
#
_entry.id   AF-A0A151Z0N2-F1
#
_cell.length_a   1.000
_cell.length_b   1.000
_cell.length_c   1.000
_cell.angle_alpha   90.00
_cell.angle_beta   90.00
_cell.angle_gamma   90.00
#
_symmetry.space_group_name_H-M   'P 1'
#
loop_
_entity.id
_entity.type
_entity.pdbx_description
1 polymer ?
#
loop_
_entity_poly.entity_id
_entity_poly.type
_entity_poly.pdbx_seq_one_letter_code
_entity_poly.pdbx_strand_id
1 'polypeptide(L)'
;MLEFNERKLIRVLQREGWHDHEIEAMISLLDKVTDRLQKPFDEWLDHQAVSDEPLVEGLSIQTIMKLRKCHFLDALTIMDTYLDHPDLAKQYKNLFQSAEVNE
;
A
#
# COMPACT_ATOMS: atom_id res chain seq x y z
N MET A 1 -7.30 -10.74 8.22
CA MET A 1 -6.83 -10.58 6.83
C MET A 1 -7.86 -9.75 6.09
N LEU A 2 -7.47 -9.12 4.98
CA LEU A 2 -8.42 -8.41 4.13
C LEU A 2 -9.49 -9.36 3.57
N GLU A 3 -10.73 -8.88 3.48
CA GLU A 3 -11.82 -9.55 2.80
C GLU A 3 -12.14 -8.81 1.50
N PHE A 4 -12.08 -9.49 0.36
CA PHE A 4 -12.32 -8.84 -0.93
C PHE A 4 -12.83 -9.78 -2.01
N ASN A 5 -13.46 -9.18 -3.03
CA ASN A 5 -13.88 -9.91 -4.22
C ASN A 5 -12.71 -10.04 -5.19
N GLU A 6 -12.05 -11.20 -5.20
CA GLU A 6 -10.91 -11.49 -6.09
C GLU A 6 -11.22 -11.17 -7.57
N ARG A 7 -12.41 -11.54 -8.07
CA ARG A 7 -12.79 -11.25 -9.47
C ARG A 7 -12.91 -9.76 -9.76
N LYS A 8 -13.25 -8.94 -8.76
CA LYS A 8 -13.26 -7.48 -8.90
C LYS A 8 -11.83 -6.97 -8.95
N LEU A 9 -10.98 -7.42 -8.02
CA LEU A 9 -9.58 -7.03 -7.94
C LEU A 9 -8.82 -7.39 -9.23
N ILE A 10 -8.92 -8.63 -9.70
CA ILE A 10 -8.31 -9.11 -10.95
C ILE A 10 -8.70 -8.20 -12.12
N ARG A 11 -9.98 -7.86 -12.25
CA ARG A 11 -10.46 -6.97 -13.33
C ARG A 11 -9.92 -5.54 -13.22
N VAL A 12 -9.68 -5.04 -12.01
CA VAL A 12 -9.05 -3.72 -11.82
C VAL A 12 -7.59 -3.80 -12.26
N LEU A 13 -6.83 -4.77 -11.74
CA LEU A 13 -5.40 -4.91 -12.02
C LEU A 13 -5.10 -5.19 -13.51
N GLN A 14 -5.90 -6.06 -14.16
CA GLN A 14 -5.76 -6.28 -15.60
C GLN A 14 -6.02 -5.01 -16.43
N ARG A 15 -6.94 -4.14 -15.99
CA ARG A 15 -7.17 -2.83 -16.64
C ARG A 15 -6.00 -1.86 -16.44
N GLU A 16 -5.27 -1.99 -15.33
CA GLU A 16 -4.03 -1.25 -15.07
C GLU A 16 -2.80 -1.83 -15.80
N GLY A 17 -2.96 -2.95 -16.51
CA GLY A 17 -1.91 -3.56 -17.33
C GLY A 17 -1.09 -4.65 -16.64
N TRP A 18 -1.53 -5.12 -15.47
CA TRP A 18 -0.87 -6.19 -14.74
C TRP A 18 -1.03 -7.54 -15.44
N HIS A 19 0.02 -8.36 -15.39
CA HIS A 19 0.00 -9.73 -15.88
C HIS A 19 -0.51 -10.73 -14.83
N ASP A 20 -1.08 -11.84 -15.27
CA ASP A 20 -1.72 -12.83 -14.38
C ASP A 20 -0.78 -13.31 -13.25
N HIS A 21 0.50 -13.53 -13.53
CA HIS A 21 1.48 -13.94 -12.52
C HIS A 21 1.75 -12.86 -11.45
N GLU A 22 1.70 -11.58 -11.83
CA GLU A 22 1.84 -10.45 -10.89
C GLU A 22 0.60 -10.33 -10.01
N ILE A 23 -0.57 -10.55 -10.61
CA ILE A 23 -1.86 -10.54 -9.91
C ILE A 23 -1.94 -11.67 -8.88
N GLU A 24 -1.56 -12.90 -9.26
CA GLU A 24 -1.52 -14.05 -8.35
C GLU A 24 -0.57 -13.81 -7.17
N ALA A 25 0.62 -13.27 -7.44
CA ALA A 25 1.58 -12.91 -6.41
C ALA A 25 1.03 -11.83 -5.47
N MET A 26 0.35 -10.82 -6.02
CA MET A 26 -0.25 -9.74 -5.23
C MET A 26 -1.40 -10.24 -4.35
N ILE A 27 -2.30 -11.09 -4.87
CA ILE A 27 -3.38 -11.69 -4.08
C ILE A 27 -2.79 -12.47 -2.89
N SER A 28 -1.73 -13.25 -3.12
CA SER A 28 -1.02 -13.99 -2.07
C SER A 28 -0.37 -13.09 -1.01
N LEU A 29 -0.02 -11.85 -1.36
CA LEU A 29 0.49 -10.85 -0.41
C LEU A 29 -0.66 -10.21 0.38
N LEU A 30 -1.77 -9.89 -0.29
CA LEU A 30 -2.94 -9.28 0.35
C LEU A 30 -3.58 -10.20 1.40
N ASP A 31 -3.49 -11.53 1.23
CA ASP A 31 -3.93 -12.50 2.24
C ASP A 31 -3.23 -12.33 3.60
N LYS A 32 -2.03 -11.72 3.61
CA LYS A 32 -1.25 -11.47 4.82
C LYS A 32 -1.54 -10.12 5.45
N VAL A 33 -2.20 -9.22 4.72
CA VAL A 33 -2.49 -7.86 5.18
C VAL A 33 -3.61 -7.88 6.21
N THR A 34 -3.42 -7.14 7.32
CA THR A 34 -4.41 -7.08 8.39
C THR A 34 -5.68 -6.33 7.99
N ASP A 35 -6.78 -6.66 8.65
CA ASP A 35 -8.10 -6.03 8.45
C ASP A 35 -8.15 -4.55 8.86
N ARG A 36 -7.15 -4.06 9.61
CA ARG A 36 -6.97 -2.63 9.92
C ARG A 36 -6.90 -1.76 8.66
N LEU A 37 -6.50 -2.34 7.53
CA LEU A 37 -6.41 -1.68 6.24
C LEU A 37 -7.59 -1.98 5.31
N GLN A 38 -8.66 -2.61 5.82
CA GLN A 38 -9.86 -2.93 5.04
C GLN A 38 -10.49 -1.67 4.44
N LYS A 39 -10.71 -0.64 5.24
CA LYS A 39 -11.31 0.61 4.78
C LYS A 39 -10.53 1.27 3.63
N PRO A 40 -9.23 1.57 3.75
CA PRO A 40 -8.49 2.17 2.63
C PRO A 40 -8.41 1.23 1.42
N PHE A 41 -8.37 -0.08 1.63
CA PHE A 41 -8.43 -1.06 0.53
C PHE A 41 -9.77 -0.99 -0.22
N ASP A 42 -10.89 -0.98 0.48
CA ASP A 42 -12.24 -0.92 -0.12
C ASP A 42 -12.45 0.41 -0.87
N GLU A 43 -12.04 1.53 -0.29
CA GLU A 43 -12.11 2.84 -0.95
C GLU A 43 -11.33 2.86 -2.27
N TRP A 44 -10.14 2.26 -2.28
CA TRP A 44 -9.36 2.12 -3.50
C TRP A 44 -10.01 1.15 -4.49
N LEU A 45 -10.48 -0.01 -4.05
CA LEU A 45 -11.08 -1.02 -4.92
C LEU A 45 -12.38 -0.52 -5.58
N ASP A 46 -13.13 0.33 -4.89
CA ASP A 46 -14.42 0.84 -5.36
C ASP A 46 -14.29 2.13 -6.17
N HIS A 47 -13.41 3.03 -5.76
CA HIS A 47 -13.34 4.40 -6.28
C HIS A 47 -11.98 4.79 -6.84
N GLN A 48 -10.98 3.90 -6.72
CA GLN A 48 -9.57 4.20 -7.06
C GLN A 48 -9.05 5.43 -6.31
N ALA A 49 -9.65 5.73 -5.16
CA ALA A 49 -9.25 6.81 -4.27
C ALA A 49 -8.21 6.29 -3.28
N VAL A 50 -7.16 7.07 -3.05
CA VAL A 50 -6.14 6.76 -2.04
C VAL A 50 -6.39 7.63 -0.83
N SER A 51 -6.66 7.00 0.31
CA SER A 51 -6.84 7.69 1.58
C SER A 51 -5.51 8.21 2.13
N ASP A 52 -5.57 9.36 2.80
CA ASP A 52 -4.44 9.89 3.57
C ASP A 52 -4.31 9.24 4.96
N GLU A 53 -5.30 8.45 5.37
CA GLU A 53 -5.29 7.64 6.59
C GLU A 53 -5.22 6.14 6.27
N PRO A 54 -4.60 5.32 7.14
CA PRO A 54 -3.97 5.68 8.41
C PRO A 54 -2.61 6.38 8.24
N LEU A 55 -2.16 7.04 9.31
CA LEU A 55 -0.82 7.63 9.43
C LEU A 55 0.02 6.85 10.43
N VAL A 56 1.23 6.45 10.03
CA VAL A 56 2.24 5.88 10.92
C VAL A 56 3.50 6.72 10.86
N GLU A 57 3.93 7.28 11.99
CA GLU A 57 5.05 8.23 12.07
C GLU A 57 4.92 9.43 11.09
N GLY A 58 3.68 9.79 10.76
CA GLY A 58 3.35 10.84 9.78
C GLY A 58 3.51 10.43 8.31
N LEU A 59 3.66 9.14 8.02
CA LEU A 59 3.58 8.60 6.66
C LEU A 59 2.17 8.07 6.40
N SER A 60 1.54 8.52 5.31
CA SER A 60 0.32 7.91 4.76
C SER A 60 0.65 6.89 3.67
N ILE A 61 -0.35 6.12 3.23
CA ILE A 61 -0.22 5.25 2.05
C ILE A 61 0.22 6.07 0.83
N GLN A 62 -0.37 7.24 0.63
CA GLN A 62 0.00 8.14 -0.47
C GLN A 62 1.46 8.61 -0.37
N THR A 63 1.94 8.94 0.84
CA THR A 63 3.35 9.29 1.06
C THR A 63 4.26 8.10 0.73
N ILE A 64 3.90 6.89 1.16
CA ILE A 64 4.68 5.67 0.87
C ILE A 64 4.76 5.45 -0.64
N MET A 65 3.65 5.55 -1.37
CA MET A 65 3.64 5.43 -2.85
C MET A 65 4.63 6.40 -3.51
N LYS A 66 4.62 7.67 -3.08
CA LYS A 66 5.51 8.71 -3.62
C LYS A 66 6.99 8.41 -3.34
N LEU A 67 7.33 8.08 -2.09
CA LEU A 67 8.71 7.83 -1.68
C LEU A 67 9.28 6.54 -2.29
N ARG A 68 8.46 5.48 -2.36
CA ARG A 68 8.85 4.16 -2.88
C ARG A 68 8.72 4.03 -4.39
N LYS A 69 8.04 4.97 -5.05
CA LYS A 69 7.64 4.89 -6.45
C LYS A 69 6.93 3.56 -6.75
N CYS A 70 5.98 3.19 -5.89
CA CYS A 70 5.22 1.95 -5.98
C CYS A 70 3.72 2.21 -6.12
N HIS A 71 2.98 1.17 -6.50
CA HIS A 71 1.53 1.24 -6.65
C HIS A 71 0.82 1.10 -5.29
N PHE A 72 -0.51 1.28 -5.29
CA PHE A 72 -1.29 1.31 -4.06
C PHE A 72 -1.17 0.03 -3.23
N LEU A 73 -1.27 -1.17 -3.82
CA LEU A 73 -1.24 -2.42 -3.04
C LEU A 73 0.15 -2.71 -2.46
N ASP A 74 1.24 -2.36 -3.16
CA ASP A 74 2.58 -2.36 -2.56
C ASP A 74 2.62 -1.44 -1.33
N ALA A 75 2.13 -0.20 -1.48
CA ALA A 75 2.12 0.75 -0.37
C ALA A 75 1.23 0.29 0.79
N LEU A 76 0.13 -0.41 0.50
CA LEU A 76 -0.76 -1.01 1.49
C LEU A 76 -0.04 -2.11 2.30
N THR A 77 0.68 -3.01 1.63
CA THR A 77 1.46 -4.07 2.31
C THR A 77 2.60 -3.48 3.16
N ILE A 78 3.24 -2.39 2.71
CA ILE A 78 4.24 -1.67 3.49
C ILE A 78 3.60 -0.97 4.69
N MET A 79 2.45 -0.34 4.52
CA MET A 79 1.71 0.28 5.61
C MET A 79 1.36 -0.74 6.69
N ASP A 80 0.94 -1.95 6.31
CA ASP A 80 0.66 -3.03 7.26
C ASP A 80 1.89 -3.39 8.10
N THR A 81 3.06 -3.49 7.45
CA THR A 81 4.33 -3.70 8.14
C THR A 81 4.65 -2.56 9.11
N TYR A 82 4.37 -1.31 8.73
CA TYR A 82 4.61 -0.14 9.57
C TYR A 82 3.64 -0.05 10.75
N LEU A 83 2.39 -0.52 10.61
CA LEU A 83 1.45 -0.59 11.73
C LEU A 83 1.95 -1.53 12.84
N ASP A 84 2.67 -2.60 12.49
CA ASP A 84 3.26 -3.53 13.46
C ASP A 84 4.66 -3.12 13.91
N HIS A 85 5.41 -2.43 13.05
CA HIS A 85 6.76 -1.96 13.31
C HIS A 85 6.94 -0.46 12.97
N PRO A 86 6.38 0.46 13.79
CA PRO A 86 6.46 1.90 13.52
C PRO A 86 7.90 2.43 13.47
N ASP A 87 8.84 1.77 14.12
CA ASP A 87 10.27 2.11 14.09
C ASP A 87 10.87 2.02 12.68
N LEU A 88 10.39 1.08 11.85
CA LEU A 88 10.78 0.97 10.44
C LEU A 88 10.27 2.17 9.64
N ALA A 89 9.04 2.63 9.89
CA ALA A 89 8.48 3.83 9.26
C ALA A 89 9.32 5.07 9.58
N LYS A 90 9.74 5.21 10.84
CA LYS A 90 10.59 6.31 11.30
C LYS A 90 11.98 6.30 10.65
N GLN A 91 12.63 5.13 10.58
CA GLN A 91 13.93 5.00 9.90
C GLN A 91 13.82 5.39 8.42
N TYR A 92 12.76 4.92 7.75
CA TYR A 92 12.51 5.21 6.35
C TYR A 92 12.30 6.71 6.10
N LYS A 93 11.48 7.37 6.92
CA LYS A 93 11.24 8.81 6.84
C LYS A 93 12.53 9.63 6.96
N ASN A 94 13.40 9.27 7.90
CA ASN A 94 14.67 9.98 8.12
C ASN A 94 15.63 9.85 6.93
N LEU A 95 15.66 8.69 6.26
CA LEU A 95 16.49 8.47 5.07
C LEU A 95 16.09 9.40 3.92
N PHE A 96 14.79 9.60 3.69
CA PHE A 96 14.30 10.44 2.59
C PHE A 96 14.45 11.93 2.89
N GLN A 97 14.20 12.35 4.13
CA GLN A 97 14.47 13.73 4.54
C GLN A 97 15.96 14.10 4.45
N SER A 98 16.86 13.12 4.61
CA SER A 98 18.30 13.34 4.42
C SER A 98 18.72 13.38 2.95
N ALA A 99 17.92 12.81 2.04
CA ALA A 99 18.17 12.81 0.60
C ALA A 99 17.76 14.14 -0.06
N GLU A 100 16.66 14.77 0.38
CA GLU A 100 16.18 16.07 -0.14
C GLU A 100 17.05 17.27 0.27
N VAL A 101 17.92 17.14 1.28
CA VAL A 101 18.80 18.23 1.76
C VAL A 101 20.11 18.32 0.95
N ASN A 102 20.34 17.41 0.00
CA ASN A 102 21.56 17.35 -0.81
C ASN A 102 21.38 17.67 -2.31
N GLU A 103 20.24 18.23 -2.72
CA GLU A 103 20.01 18.82 -4.06
C GLU A 103 20.00 20.36 -4.00
#